data_AF-A0A3D1RCU6-F1
#
_entry.id   AF-A0A3D1RCU6-F1
#
_cell.length_a   1.000
_cell.length_b   1.000
_cell.length_c   1.000
_cell.angle_alpha   90.00
_cell.angle_beta   90.00
_cell.angle_gamma   90.00
#
_symmetry.space_group_name_H-M   'P 1'
#
loop_
_entity.id
_entity.type
_entity.pdbx_description
1 polymer ?
#
loop_
_entity_poly.entity_id
_entity_poly.type
_entity_poly.pdbx_seq_one_letter_code
_entity_poly.pdbx_strand_id
1 'polypeptide(L)'
;MVDLKYKGVEVTPGLNTLIREGVYFSNAYATGDRTDKGIVGILSGYPAQPSTSIVKIPAKAASLPMLSRDLNRAGYQTAYYYGGEPEFANMKSYLMEGAFARFVTIDDFDKKDHNSKWGAHDGVVMKRLLGDMQQVSAPFFYTWLTLSSHEPYETPVPARIEGGDHESRMLDVMHYTDSVVFAFINSCKQLPWWKNTLVVITGDHGHPLPKRTLRSDNFRIPILFTGGVILQPERREEVVSQNDIAASILHYAQLPSSSYRWSRNLFQPPYPNNAFFTFNNGFGFVSGDSVYLYDNVGKRLIEFNHLPGASALTTGKALQQISFRDYLQR
;
A
#
# COMPACT_ATOMS: atom_id res chain seq x y z
N MET A 1 -13.34 -2.24 -0.76
CA MET A 1 -13.73 -2.03 -2.17
C MET A 1 -13.91 -3.35 -2.90
N VAL A 2 -13.03 -4.34 -2.66
CA VAL A 2 -13.23 -5.72 -3.14
C VAL A 2 -14.66 -6.22 -2.85
N ASP A 3 -15.28 -6.83 -3.86
CA ASP A 3 -16.65 -7.35 -3.89
C ASP A 3 -17.78 -6.34 -3.61
N LEU A 4 -17.48 -5.05 -3.44
CA LEU A 4 -18.48 -4.01 -3.22
C LEU A 4 -19.25 -3.73 -4.52
N LYS A 5 -20.58 -3.72 -4.41
CA LYS A 5 -21.49 -3.23 -5.46
C LYS A 5 -22.17 -1.95 -5.02
N TYR A 6 -22.15 -0.93 -5.87
CA TYR A 6 -22.87 0.33 -5.67
C TYR A 6 -23.92 0.47 -6.77
N LYS A 7 -25.20 0.51 -6.40
CA LYS A 7 -26.35 0.53 -7.33
C LYS A 7 -26.25 -0.55 -8.43
N GLY A 8 -25.77 -1.74 -8.08
CA GLY A 8 -25.62 -2.89 -9.00
C GLY A 8 -24.32 -2.93 -9.80
N VAL A 9 -23.49 -1.88 -9.75
CA VAL A 9 -22.18 -1.82 -10.43
C VAL A 9 -21.07 -2.25 -9.46
N GLU A 10 -20.21 -3.16 -9.88
CA GLU A 10 -19.01 -3.51 -9.11
C GLU A 10 -18.01 -2.35 -9.10
N VAL A 11 -17.51 -2.01 -7.91
CA VAL A 11 -16.57 -0.89 -7.76
C VAL A 11 -15.18 -1.27 -8.29
N THR A 12 -14.71 -2.48 -8.04
CA THR A 12 -13.37 -2.95 -8.46
C THR A 12 -13.41 -4.31 -9.18
N PRO A 13 -14.09 -4.43 -10.33
CA PRO A 13 -14.23 -5.71 -11.04
C PRO A 13 -12.90 -6.32 -11.49
N GLY A 14 -11.91 -5.48 -11.82
CA GLY A 14 -10.56 -5.88 -12.18
C GLY A 14 -9.85 -6.57 -11.02
N LEU A 15 -9.82 -5.93 -9.84
CA LEU A 15 -9.26 -6.51 -8.63
C LEU A 15 -10.03 -7.77 -8.20
N ASN A 16 -11.36 -7.79 -8.30
CA ASN A 16 -12.18 -8.99 -8.01
C ASN A 16 -11.82 -10.18 -8.91
N THR A 17 -11.27 -9.92 -10.10
CA THR A 17 -10.73 -10.93 -11.00
C THR A 17 -9.32 -11.35 -10.56
N LEU A 18 -8.43 -10.37 -10.36
CA LEU A 18 -7.02 -10.61 -10.03
C LEU A 18 -6.81 -11.33 -8.69
N ILE A 19 -7.68 -11.14 -7.69
CA ILE A 19 -7.57 -11.86 -6.41
C ILE A 19 -7.70 -13.38 -6.56
N ARG A 20 -8.23 -13.88 -7.68
CA ARG A 20 -8.33 -15.32 -7.99
C ARG A 20 -7.08 -15.88 -8.64
N GLU A 21 -6.10 -15.03 -8.95
CA GLU A 21 -4.85 -15.36 -9.63
C GLU A 21 -3.62 -15.17 -8.72
N GLY A 22 -3.83 -15.12 -7.40
CA GLY A 22 -2.75 -14.89 -6.45
C GLY A 22 -3.13 -15.27 -5.03
N VAL A 23 -2.24 -14.95 -4.09
CA VAL A 23 -2.47 -15.03 -2.65
C VAL A 23 -3.06 -13.71 -2.19
N TYR A 24 -4.36 -13.71 -1.90
CA TYR A 24 -5.10 -12.52 -1.45
C TYR A 24 -5.33 -12.56 0.06
N PHE A 25 -4.81 -11.56 0.78
CA PHE A 25 -5.08 -11.35 2.19
C PHE A 25 -6.27 -10.42 2.37
N SER A 26 -7.42 -10.98 2.76
CA SER A 26 -8.67 -10.22 2.87
C SER A 26 -8.81 -9.42 4.17
N ASN A 27 -7.92 -9.64 5.13
CA ASN A 27 -7.94 -9.00 6.45
C ASN A 27 -6.63 -8.24 6.72
N ALA A 28 -6.19 -7.45 5.74
CA ALA A 28 -4.98 -6.65 5.83
C ALA A 28 -5.27 -5.21 6.31
N TYR A 29 -4.37 -4.68 7.13
CA TYR A 29 -4.47 -3.31 7.66
C TYR A 29 -3.25 -2.47 7.28
N ALA A 30 -3.51 -1.25 6.79
CA ALA A 30 -2.53 -0.21 6.59
C ALA A 30 -1.87 0.17 7.92
N THR A 31 -0.59 0.53 7.89
CA THR A 31 0.11 1.00 9.10
C THR A 31 -0.42 2.35 9.61
N GLY A 32 -1.06 3.13 8.73
CA GLY A 32 -1.60 4.44 9.03
C GLY A 32 -2.65 4.90 8.02
N ASP A 33 -2.89 6.21 8.01
CA ASP A 33 -4.02 6.88 7.37
C ASP A 33 -3.61 7.83 6.22
N ARG A 34 -2.36 7.76 5.77
CA ARG A 34 -1.77 8.70 4.81
C ARG A 34 -0.69 8.03 3.96
N THR A 35 -0.54 8.51 2.73
CA THR A 35 0.47 8.02 1.75
C THR A 35 1.90 8.05 2.29
N ASP A 36 2.26 9.11 3.02
CA ASP A 36 3.58 9.29 3.65
C ASP A 36 3.90 8.26 4.74
N LYS A 37 2.88 7.56 5.27
CA LYS A 37 3.01 6.43 6.19
C LYS A 37 2.95 5.10 5.44
N GLY A 38 2.01 4.99 4.49
CA GLY A 38 1.79 3.78 3.70
C GLY A 38 3.03 3.32 2.94
N ILE A 39 3.68 4.25 2.24
CA ILE A 39 4.87 3.96 1.44
C ILE A 39 6.05 3.53 2.32
N VAL A 40 6.17 4.10 3.52
CA VAL A 40 7.17 3.66 4.52
C VAL A 40 6.86 2.25 5.00
N GLY A 41 5.59 1.94 5.28
CA GLY A 41 5.15 0.59 5.60
C GLY A 41 5.52 -0.41 4.51
N ILE A 42 5.23 -0.09 3.25
CA ILE A 42 5.45 -0.99 2.11
C ILE A 42 6.95 -1.15 1.80
N LEU A 43 7.69 -0.05 1.63
CA LEU A 43 9.06 -0.09 1.12
C LEU A 43 10.13 -0.32 2.20
N SER A 44 9.84 0.03 3.46
CA SER A 44 10.77 -0.12 4.59
C SER A 44 10.29 -1.14 5.62
N GLY A 45 9.10 -1.71 5.47
CA GLY A 45 8.52 -2.63 6.45
C GLY A 45 8.32 -1.98 7.82
N TYR A 46 8.22 -0.65 7.90
CA TYR A 46 8.27 0.10 9.15
C TYR A 46 6.88 0.56 9.62
N PRO A 47 6.51 0.40 10.91
CA PRO A 47 5.21 0.84 11.42
C PRO A 47 5.12 2.36 11.40
N ALA A 48 3.92 2.90 11.23
CA ALA A 48 3.70 4.34 11.29
C ALA A 48 3.71 4.87 12.74
N GLN A 49 3.95 6.17 12.89
CA GLN A 49 3.95 6.85 14.19
C GLN A 49 2.65 7.64 14.38
N PRO A 50 2.13 7.73 15.62
CA PRO A 50 1.09 8.69 15.94
C PRO A 50 1.61 10.12 15.71
N SER A 51 0.73 10.98 15.20
CA SER A 51 0.91 12.44 15.06
C SER A 51 2.00 12.91 14.10
N THR A 52 2.82 12.00 13.55
CA THR A 52 3.91 12.34 12.64
C THR A 52 4.15 11.23 11.62
N SER A 53 4.97 11.52 10.61
CA SER A 53 5.55 10.52 9.72
C SER A 53 7.07 10.66 9.77
N ILE A 54 7.78 9.53 9.72
CA ILE A 54 9.24 9.52 9.74
C ILE A 54 9.85 10.24 8.53
N VAL A 55 9.15 10.29 7.38
CA VAL A 55 9.64 10.98 6.18
C VAL A 55 9.80 12.49 6.37
N LYS A 56 9.13 13.07 7.37
CA LYS A 56 9.28 14.49 7.73
C LYS A 56 10.63 14.80 8.37
N ILE A 57 11.40 13.79 8.78
CA ILE A 57 12.73 13.93 9.38
C ILE A 57 13.72 13.12 8.53
N PRO A 58 14.35 13.72 7.51
CA PRO A 58 15.18 13.02 6.53
C PRO A 58 16.26 12.12 7.16
N ALA A 59 16.95 12.59 8.20
CA ALA A 59 17.98 11.81 8.89
C ALA A 59 17.43 10.49 9.48
N LYS A 60 16.23 10.54 10.10
CA LYS A 60 15.57 9.34 10.63
C LYS A 60 15.13 8.42 9.50
N ALA A 61 14.55 8.99 8.44
CA ALA A 61 14.05 8.25 7.29
C ALA A 61 15.17 7.50 6.55
N ALA A 62 16.33 8.13 6.36
CA ALA A 62 17.50 7.55 5.70
C ALA A 62 18.06 6.31 6.45
N SER A 63 17.86 6.24 7.77
CA SER A 63 18.30 5.11 8.61
C SER A 63 17.45 3.83 8.42
N LEU A 64 16.30 3.91 7.77
CA LEU A 64 15.43 2.76 7.54
C LEU A 64 16.05 1.81 6.49
N PRO A 65 15.85 0.48 6.60
CA PRO A 65 16.04 -0.41 5.46
C PRO A 65 15.06 -0.02 4.35
N MET A 66 15.41 -0.21 3.07
CA MET A 66 14.49 0.07 1.98
C MET A 66 14.67 -0.90 0.83
N LEU A 67 13.55 -1.45 0.33
CA LEU A 67 13.52 -2.50 -0.69
C LEU A 67 14.35 -2.11 -1.91
N SER A 68 14.16 -0.90 -2.42
CA SER A 68 14.89 -0.39 -3.59
C SER A 68 16.40 -0.42 -3.39
N ARG A 69 16.90 -0.02 -2.21
CA ARG A 69 18.34 -0.02 -1.93
C ARG A 69 18.91 -1.43 -1.84
N ASP A 70 18.21 -2.34 -1.17
CA ASP A 70 18.66 -3.71 -1.00
C ASP A 70 18.57 -4.50 -2.31
N LEU A 71 17.53 -4.27 -3.11
CA LEU A 71 17.37 -4.87 -4.44
C LEU A 71 18.37 -4.29 -5.46
N ASN A 72 18.65 -3.00 -5.41
CA ASN A 72 19.69 -2.37 -6.24
C ASN A 72 21.08 -2.99 -5.94
N ARG A 73 21.42 -3.20 -4.65
CA ARG A 73 22.65 -3.92 -4.27
C ARG A 73 22.67 -5.37 -4.75
N ALA A 74 21.51 -6.00 -4.90
CA ALA A 74 21.36 -7.34 -5.46
C ALA A 74 21.33 -7.35 -7.01
N GLY A 75 21.56 -6.21 -7.66
CA GLY A 75 21.64 -6.10 -9.12
C GLY A 75 20.30 -5.85 -9.82
N TYR A 76 19.23 -5.54 -9.09
CA TYR A 76 17.93 -5.20 -9.68
C TYR A 76 17.94 -3.80 -10.27
N GLN A 77 17.37 -3.64 -11.47
CA GLN A 77 16.99 -2.33 -11.98
C GLN A 77 15.81 -1.80 -11.19
N THR A 78 15.96 -0.65 -10.54
CA THR A 78 14.92 -0.09 -9.67
C THR A 78 14.33 1.19 -10.25
N ALA A 79 13.01 1.28 -10.28
CA ALA A 79 12.34 2.49 -10.75
C ALA A 79 11.09 2.82 -9.93
N TYR A 80 10.82 4.13 -9.79
CA TYR A 80 9.64 4.64 -9.13
C TYR A 80 8.82 5.50 -10.10
N TYR A 81 7.55 5.15 -10.27
CA TYR A 81 6.62 5.80 -11.18
C TYR A 81 5.54 6.53 -10.38
N TYR A 82 5.36 7.81 -10.68
CA TYR A 82 4.35 8.65 -10.06
C TYR A 82 3.85 9.71 -11.04
N GLY A 83 2.54 9.89 -11.11
CA GLY A 83 1.93 10.88 -11.99
C GLY A 83 2.04 12.32 -11.48
N GLY A 84 2.49 12.54 -10.23
CA GLY A 84 2.50 13.85 -9.59
C GLY A 84 3.89 14.34 -9.20
N GLU A 85 3.93 15.41 -8.41
CA GLU A 85 5.15 16.00 -7.86
C GLU A 85 5.62 15.25 -6.58
N PRO A 86 6.82 14.65 -6.55
CA PRO A 86 7.32 13.93 -5.37
C PRO A 86 7.56 14.81 -4.14
N GLU A 87 7.70 16.12 -4.31
CA GLU A 87 7.76 17.12 -3.24
C GLU A 87 6.54 17.06 -2.33
N PHE A 88 5.41 16.58 -2.87
CA PHE A 88 4.21 16.36 -2.10
C PHE A 88 4.47 15.46 -0.88
N ALA A 89 3.94 15.88 0.27
CA ALA A 89 4.06 15.17 1.55
C ALA A 89 5.51 14.88 2.03
N ASN A 90 6.52 15.64 1.58
CA ASN A 90 7.94 15.43 1.91
C ASN A 90 8.47 14.05 1.51
N MET A 91 7.85 13.39 0.52
CA MET A 91 8.23 12.05 0.10
C MET A 91 9.53 12.05 -0.71
N LYS A 92 9.82 13.13 -1.45
CA LYS A 92 11.03 13.24 -2.29
C LYS A 92 12.30 12.84 -1.54
N SER A 93 12.56 13.42 -0.37
CA SER A 93 13.78 13.10 0.39
C SER A 93 13.86 11.62 0.76
N TYR A 94 12.76 11.03 1.26
CA TYR A 94 12.72 9.61 1.59
C TYR A 94 12.94 8.72 0.35
N LEU A 95 12.30 9.04 -0.77
CA LEU A 95 12.43 8.26 -2.01
C LEU A 95 13.84 8.37 -2.61
N MET A 96 14.45 9.56 -2.60
CA MET A 96 15.81 9.78 -3.08
C MET A 96 16.84 8.99 -2.25
N GLU A 97 16.70 8.97 -0.92
CA GLU A 97 17.51 8.14 -0.02
C GLU A 97 17.28 6.63 -0.23
N GLY A 98 16.14 6.27 -0.84
CA GLY A 98 15.81 4.92 -1.28
C GLY A 98 16.67 4.36 -2.41
N ALA A 99 17.48 5.20 -3.07
CA ALA A 99 18.39 4.79 -4.14
C ALA A 99 17.70 4.04 -5.30
N PHE A 100 16.47 4.44 -5.66
CA PHE A 100 15.88 4.06 -6.95
C PHE A 100 16.77 4.56 -8.09
N ALA A 101 17.09 3.68 -9.05
CA ALA A 101 17.94 4.03 -10.17
C ALA A 101 17.27 4.99 -11.16
N ARG A 102 15.94 4.95 -11.24
CA ARG A 102 15.16 5.84 -12.11
C ARG A 102 13.89 6.34 -11.41
N PHE A 103 13.59 7.62 -11.60
CA PHE A 103 12.31 8.21 -11.26
C PHE A 103 11.60 8.59 -12.55
N VAL A 104 10.30 8.32 -12.60
CA VAL A 104 9.38 8.83 -13.63
C VAL A 104 8.29 9.58 -12.90
N THR A 105 8.30 10.89 -13.05
CA THR A 105 7.48 11.85 -12.29
C THR A 105 6.72 12.77 -13.24
N ILE A 106 5.93 13.72 -12.73
CA ILE A 106 5.16 14.65 -13.57
C ILE A 106 5.99 15.33 -14.68
N ASP A 107 7.26 15.63 -14.42
CA ASP A 107 8.19 16.28 -15.37
C ASP A 107 8.56 15.39 -16.57
N ASP A 108 8.33 14.08 -16.48
CA ASP A 108 8.59 13.10 -17.54
C ASP A 108 7.41 12.92 -18.51
N PHE A 109 6.32 13.67 -18.31
CA PHE A 109 5.11 13.64 -19.13
C PHE A 109 4.89 14.96 -19.87
N ASP A 110 4.30 14.89 -21.07
CA ASP A 110 3.93 16.08 -21.83
C ASP A 110 2.93 16.93 -21.02
N LYS A 111 3.03 18.27 -21.14
CA LYS A 111 2.09 19.20 -20.46
C LYS A 111 0.62 18.92 -20.74
N LYS A 112 0.28 18.38 -21.92
CA LYS A 112 -1.10 17.99 -22.27
C LYS A 112 -1.64 16.83 -21.41
N ASP A 113 -0.74 16.02 -20.87
CA ASP A 113 -1.03 14.86 -20.05
C ASP A 113 -1.02 15.22 -18.55
N HIS A 114 -0.76 16.48 -18.19
CA HIS A 114 -0.95 17.05 -16.84
C HIS A 114 -2.44 17.36 -16.63
N ASN A 115 -3.27 16.33 -16.76
CA ASN A 115 -4.70 16.42 -17.02
C ASN A 115 -5.58 16.23 -15.77
N SER A 116 -4.98 16.24 -14.58
CA SER A 116 -5.68 16.29 -13.30
C SER A 116 -5.08 17.37 -12.41
N LYS A 117 -5.82 17.76 -11.37
CA LYS A 117 -5.32 18.70 -10.34
C LYS A 117 -3.99 18.28 -9.72
N TRP A 118 -3.71 16.98 -9.66
CA TRP A 118 -2.52 16.43 -8.99
C TRP A 118 -1.37 16.07 -9.94
N GLY A 119 -1.62 16.09 -11.26
CA GLY A 119 -0.67 15.66 -12.27
C GLY A 119 -1.31 14.76 -13.32
N ALA A 120 -0.58 13.76 -13.80
CA ALA A 120 -1.03 12.84 -14.82
C ALA A 120 -1.94 11.74 -14.26
N HIS A 121 -3.09 11.51 -14.90
CA HIS A 121 -3.96 10.38 -14.58
C HIS A 121 -3.26 9.02 -14.76
N ASP A 122 -3.71 8.02 -14.00
CA ASP A 122 -3.12 6.68 -13.95
C ASP A 122 -3.00 6.02 -15.33
N GLY A 123 -3.95 6.26 -16.24
CA GLY A 123 -3.88 5.74 -17.61
C GLY A 123 -2.70 6.27 -18.43
N VAL A 124 -2.22 7.48 -18.13
CA VAL A 124 -1.00 8.06 -18.75
C VAL A 124 0.23 7.36 -18.18
N VAL A 125 0.32 7.26 -16.84
CA VAL A 125 1.45 6.61 -16.16
C VAL A 125 1.56 5.15 -16.56
N MET A 126 0.43 4.43 -16.65
CA MET A 126 0.35 3.06 -17.13
C MET A 126 0.97 2.91 -18.53
N LYS A 127 0.64 3.79 -19.49
CA LYS A 127 1.17 3.71 -20.85
C LYS A 127 2.69 3.86 -20.86
N ARG A 128 3.22 4.83 -20.10
CA ARG A 128 4.67 5.03 -19.96
C ARG A 128 5.34 3.82 -19.31
N LEU A 129 4.82 3.36 -18.18
CA LEU A 129 5.33 2.21 -17.45
C LEU A 129 5.35 0.95 -18.33
N LEU A 130 4.24 0.65 -19.02
CA LEU A 130 4.16 -0.51 -19.91
C LEU A 130 5.18 -0.42 -21.06
N GLY A 131 5.38 0.78 -21.64
CA GLY A 131 6.40 1.02 -22.67
C GLY A 131 7.82 0.75 -22.15
N ASP A 132 8.16 1.24 -20.97
CA ASP A 132 9.45 0.96 -20.33
C ASP A 132 9.62 -0.55 -20.02
N MET A 133 8.55 -1.22 -19.56
CA MET A 133 8.58 -2.64 -19.21
C MET A 133 8.65 -3.59 -20.43
N GLN A 134 8.35 -3.12 -21.64
CA GLN A 134 8.62 -3.91 -22.85
C GLN A 134 10.12 -4.05 -23.13
N GLN A 135 10.93 -3.12 -22.63
CA GLN A 135 12.38 -3.07 -22.86
C GLN A 135 13.19 -3.45 -21.60
N VAL A 136 12.54 -3.74 -20.48
CA VAL A 136 13.22 -4.05 -19.23
C VAL A 136 13.94 -5.39 -19.30
N SER A 137 15.14 -5.44 -18.73
CA SER A 137 15.88 -6.68 -18.52
C SER A 137 15.79 -7.09 -17.05
N ALA A 138 15.57 -8.38 -16.81
CA ALA A 138 15.57 -8.92 -15.46
C ALA A 138 16.99 -8.92 -14.85
N PRO A 139 17.14 -8.80 -13.52
CA PRO A 139 16.07 -8.57 -12.54
C PRO A 139 15.66 -7.09 -12.42
N PHE A 140 14.39 -6.83 -12.07
CA PHE A 140 13.86 -5.47 -11.89
C PHE A 140 12.91 -5.38 -10.69
N PHE A 141 12.84 -4.20 -10.08
CA PHE A 141 11.91 -3.85 -9.01
C PHE A 141 11.33 -2.45 -9.26
N TYR A 142 10.12 -2.43 -9.82
CA TYR A 142 9.44 -1.19 -10.18
C TYR A 142 8.28 -0.96 -9.20
N THR A 143 8.18 0.28 -8.70
CA THR A 143 7.07 0.72 -7.84
C THR A 143 6.25 1.75 -8.59
N TRP A 144 4.94 1.60 -8.60
CA TRP A 144 4.01 2.58 -9.16
C TRP A 144 3.05 3.07 -8.07
N LEU A 145 3.08 4.37 -7.79
CA LEU A 145 2.10 5.04 -6.95
C LEU A 145 1.01 5.65 -7.86
N THR A 146 -0.20 5.12 -7.74
CA THR A 146 -1.39 5.66 -8.43
C THR A 146 -1.80 7.01 -7.85
N LEU A 147 -2.48 7.83 -8.64
CA LEU A 147 -2.80 9.21 -8.28
C LEU A 147 -4.27 9.61 -8.51
N SER A 148 -4.97 9.01 -9.49
CA SER A 148 -6.28 9.52 -9.90
C SER A 148 -7.31 9.45 -8.78
N SER A 149 -7.20 8.46 -7.90
CA SER A 149 -8.12 8.21 -6.78
C SER A 149 -8.08 9.26 -5.66
N HIS A 150 -7.52 10.45 -5.91
CA HIS A 150 -7.47 11.58 -4.99
C HIS A 150 -8.57 12.63 -5.29
N GLU A 151 -9.04 13.35 -4.27
CA GLU A 151 -10.03 14.41 -4.41
C GLU A 151 -9.56 15.53 -5.36
N PRO A 152 -10.39 16.09 -6.26
CA PRO A 152 -11.85 16.05 -6.27
C PRO A 152 -12.48 14.82 -6.96
N TYR A 153 -11.69 13.76 -7.20
CA TYR A 153 -12.13 12.49 -7.82
C TYR A 153 -12.59 12.67 -9.27
N GLU A 154 -11.72 13.29 -10.06
CA GLU A 154 -11.90 13.48 -11.50
C GLU A 154 -11.38 12.27 -12.27
N THR A 155 -12.04 11.94 -13.38
CA THR A 155 -11.63 10.88 -14.31
C THR A 155 -11.58 11.44 -15.73
N PRO A 156 -10.63 10.98 -16.58
CA PRO A 156 -10.52 11.43 -17.96
C PRO A 156 -11.47 10.69 -18.91
N VAL A 157 -12.42 9.92 -18.37
CA VAL A 157 -13.36 9.07 -19.11
C VAL A 157 -14.77 9.27 -18.54
N PRO A 158 -15.84 8.95 -19.29
CA PRO A 158 -17.19 8.99 -18.75
C PRO A 158 -17.34 8.10 -17.50
N ALA A 159 -18.04 8.62 -16.49
CA ALA A 159 -18.31 7.91 -15.25
C ALA A 159 -19.07 6.59 -15.51
N ARG A 160 -18.69 5.54 -14.79
CA ARG A 160 -19.36 4.24 -14.77
C ARG A 160 -20.25 4.07 -13.54
N ILE A 161 -19.88 4.72 -12.44
CA ILE A 161 -20.69 4.78 -11.23
C ILE A 161 -21.40 6.13 -11.20
N GLU A 162 -22.71 6.08 -11.42
CA GLU A 162 -23.53 7.29 -11.50
C GLU A 162 -23.84 7.88 -10.12
N GLY A 163 -23.65 9.20 -10.05
CA GLY A 163 -24.04 10.03 -8.93
C GLY A 163 -23.36 11.40 -9.02
N GLY A 164 -23.68 12.27 -8.06
CA GLY A 164 -23.10 13.61 -7.98
C GLY A 164 -22.48 13.92 -6.62
N ASP A 165 -22.65 13.04 -5.64
CA ASP A 165 -22.14 13.22 -4.30
C ASP A 165 -20.68 12.75 -4.18
N HIS A 166 -20.08 13.08 -3.05
CA HIS A 166 -18.67 12.80 -2.77
C HIS A 166 -18.37 11.28 -2.74
N GLU A 167 -19.30 10.45 -2.27
CA GLU A 167 -19.11 9.00 -2.22
C GLU A 167 -19.18 8.39 -3.61
N SER A 168 -20.19 8.74 -4.42
CA SER A 168 -20.31 8.21 -5.78
C SER A 168 -19.12 8.57 -6.65
N ARG A 169 -18.59 9.81 -6.53
CA ARG A 169 -17.40 10.25 -7.27
C ARG A 169 -16.14 9.49 -6.83
N MET A 170 -15.97 9.29 -5.52
CA MET A 170 -14.86 8.50 -4.99
C MET A 170 -14.91 7.04 -5.46
N LEU A 171 -16.11 6.44 -5.48
CA LEU A 171 -16.28 5.08 -6.00
C LEU A 171 -16.00 5.01 -7.51
N ASP A 172 -16.44 6.01 -8.29
CA ASP A 172 -16.19 6.07 -9.74
C ASP A 172 -14.71 6.17 -10.07
N VAL A 173 -13.95 7.01 -9.36
CA VAL A 173 -12.51 7.11 -9.60
C VAL A 173 -11.73 5.88 -9.13
N MET A 174 -12.22 5.18 -8.10
CA MET A 174 -11.70 3.87 -7.71
C MET A 174 -11.94 2.83 -8.81
N HIS A 175 -13.12 2.87 -9.44
CA HIS A 175 -13.43 2.03 -10.60
C HIS A 175 -12.55 2.35 -11.81
N TYR A 176 -12.28 3.63 -12.08
CA TYR A 176 -11.32 4.04 -13.11
C TYR A 176 -9.92 3.47 -12.82
N THR A 177 -9.39 3.70 -11.60
CA THR A 177 -8.06 3.22 -11.19
C THR A 177 -7.96 1.70 -11.30
N ASP A 178 -8.99 0.97 -10.84
CA ASP A 178 -9.10 -0.48 -10.97
C ASP A 178 -9.01 -0.94 -12.43
N SER A 179 -9.74 -0.28 -13.35
CA SER A 179 -9.70 -0.61 -14.78
C SER A 179 -8.32 -0.42 -15.40
N VAL A 180 -7.59 0.63 -15.00
CA VAL A 180 -6.23 0.91 -15.48
C VAL A 180 -5.26 -0.14 -14.94
N VAL A 181 -5.29 -0.43 -13.64
CA VAL A 181 -4.43 -1.47 -13.03
C VAL A 181 -4.72 -2.83 -13.65
N PHE A 182 -5.99 -3.18 -13.88
CA PHE A 182 -6.36 -4.43 -14.52
C PHE A 182 -5.82 -4.54 -15.96
N ALA A 183 -5.96 -3.47 -16.76
CA ALA A 183 -5.42 -3.41 -18.11
C ALA A 183 -3.89 -3.51 -18.12
N PHE A 184 -3.22 -2.85 -17.17
CA PHE A 184 -1.78 -2.94 -16.98
C PHE A 184 -1.32 -4.37 -16.72
N ILE A 185 -1.92 -5.05 -15.73
CA ILE A 185 -1.57 -6.42 -15.37
C ILE A 185 -1.83 -7.39 -16.53
N ASN A 186 -2.96 -7.27 -17.23
CA ASN A 186 -3.25 -8.14 -18.38
C ASN A 186 -2.28 -7.90 -19.56
N SER A 187 -1.79 -6.68 -19.73
CA SER A 187 -0.73 -6.39 -20.71
C SER A 187 0.59 -7.01 -20.29
N CYS A 188 0.94 -6.93 -18.99
CA CYS A 188 2.14 -7.54 -18.44
C CYS A 188 2.15 -9.06 -18.59
N LYS A 189 1.00 -9.74 -18.48
CA LYS A 189 0.86 -11.19 -18.70
C LYS A 189 1.38 -11.67 -20.06
N GLN A 190 1.39 -10.79 -21.06
CA GLN A 190 1.86 -11.10 -22.42
C GLN A 190 3.37 -10.89 -22.60
N LEU A 191 4.07 -10.34 -21.60
CA LEU A 191 5.48 -10.02 -21.71
C LEU A 191 6.37 -11.21 -21.30
N PRO A 192 7.56 -11.38 -21.92
CA PRO A 192 8.41 -12.56 -21.71
C PRO A 192 8.81 -12.83 -20.26
N TRP A 193 8.94 -11.78 -19.45
CA TRP A 193 9.37 -11.85 -18.06
C TRP A 193 8.23 -12.23 -17.08
N TRP A 194 6.96 -12.24 -17.51
CA TRP A 194 5.81 -12.44 -16.62
C TRP A 194 5.90 -13.72 -15.79
N LYS A 195 6.33 -14.83 -16.41
CA LYS A 195 6.46 -16.13 -15.77
C LYS A 195 7.37 -16.13 -14.54
N ASN A 196 8.32 -15.19 -14.46
CA ASN A 196 9.28 -15.06 -13.36
C ASN A 196 9.15 -13.73 -12.62
N THR A 197 7.92 -13.20 -12.52
CA THR A 197 7.67 -11.91 -11.85
C THR A 197 6.66 -12.06 -10.74
N LEU A 198 6.98 -11.47 -9.59
CA LEU A 198 6.04 -11.19 -8.51
C LEU A 198 5.45 -9.81 -8.71
N VAL A 199 4.13 -9.70 -8.57
CA VAL A 199 3.42 -8.42 -8.51
C VAL A 199 2.70 -8.33 -7.18
N VAL A 200 2.83 -7.19 -6.51
CA VAL A 200 2.08 -6.89 -5.28
C VAL A 200 1.14 -5.72 -5.55
N ILE A 201 -0.16 -5.91 -5.31
CA ILE A 201 -1.20 -4.88 -5.43
C ILE A 201 -1.75 -4.59 -4.03
N THR A 202 -1.68 -3.33 -3.61
CA THR A 202 -2.16 -2.91 -2.30
C THR A 202 -2.57 -1.44 -2.26
N GLY A 203 -3.32 -1.06 -1.23
CA GLY A 203 -3.53 0.36 -0.89
C GLY A 203 -2.39 0.89 -0.01
N ASP A 204 -2.01 2.15 -0.19
CA ASP A 204 -1.11 2.86 0.71
C ASP A 204 -1.79 3.20 2.05
N HIS A 205 -3.10 3.42 2.04
CA HIS A 205 -3.94 3.44 3.23
C HIS A 205 -5.39 3.07 2.89
N GLY A 206 -6.21 2.86 3.93
CA GLY A 206 -7.65 2.70 3.75
C GLY A 206 -8.36 4.04 3.61
N HIS A 207 -9.68 4.02 3.50
CA HIS A 207 -10.49 5.22 3.28
C HIS A 207 -11.77 5.18 4.15
N PRO A 208 -12.25 6.33 4.69
CA PRO A 208 -13.48 6.38 5.50
C PRO A 208 -14.78 6.10 4.73
N LEU A 209 -14.72 6.09 3.40
CA LEU A 209 -15.86 5.83 2.52
C LEU A 209 -15.67 4.52 1.71
N PRO A 210 -16.77 3.79 1.41
CA PRO A 210 -18.11 4.02 1.96
C PRO A 210 -18.11 3.80 3.47
N LYS A 211 -19.00 4.49 4.21
CA LYS A 211 -19.03 4.39 5.67
C LYS A 211 -19.21 2.94 6.11
N ARG A 212 -18.39 2.51 7.06
CA ARG A 212 -18.45 1.18 7.67
C ARG A 212 -18.83 1.29 9.15
N THR A 213 -19.13 0.15 9.75
CA THR A 213 -19.56 0.06 11.15
C THR A 213 -18.46 0.45 12.11
N LEU A 214 -17.25 -0.08 11.91
CA LEU A 214 -16.10 0.20 12.78
C LEU A 214 -15.15 1.18 12.10
N ARG A 215 -14.69 2.18 12.85
CA ARG A 215 -13.64 3.10 12.43
C ARG A 215 -12.34 2.36 12.10
N SER A 216 -12.06 1.23 12.74
CA SER A 216 -10.95 0.35 12.36
C SER A 216 -10.98 -0.09 10.90
N ASP A 217 -12.17 -0.20 10.30
CA ASP A 217 -12.28 -0.61 8.90
C ASP A 217 -11.75 0.44 7.92
N ASN A 218 -11.59 1.70 8.36
CA ASN A 218 -10.95 2.76 7.56
C ASN A 218 -9.47 2.50 7.32
N PHE A 219 -8.87 1.50 7.99
CA PHE A 219 -7.48 1.08 7.82
C PHE A 219 -7.36 -0.21 7.01
N ARG A 220 -8.48 -0.85 6.65
CA ARG A 220 -8.45 -2.06 5.82
C ARG A 220 -8.03 -1.73 4.39
N ILE A 221 -7.09 -2.51 3.87
CA ILE A 221 -6.58 -2.42 2.51
C ILE A 221 -6.57 -3.81 1.86
N PRO A 222 -6.63 -3.94 0.54
CA PRO A 222 -6.28 -5.20 -0.10
C PRO A 222 -4.76 -5.42 -0.02
N ILE A 223 -4.32 -6.66 0.18
CA ILE A 223 -2.95 -7.08 -0.16
C ILE A 223 -3.07 -8.32 -1.04
N LEU A 224 -2.65 -8.20 -2.29
CA LEU A 224 -2.62 -9.29 -3.25
C LEU A 224 -1.18 -9.50 -3.74
N PHE A 225 -0.66 -10.70 -3.53
CA PHE A 225 0.55 -11.18 -4.19
C PHE A 225 0.13 -12.04 -5.39
N THR A 226 0.45 -11.62 -6.61
CA THR A 226 0.14 -12.32 -7.87
C THR A 226 1.38 -12.32 -8.77
N GLY A 227 1.22 -12.65 -10.06
CA GLY A 227 2.31 -12.78 -11.01
C GLY A 227 2.62 -14.25 -11.35
N GLY A 228 3.45 -14.47 -12.36
CA GLY A 228 3.74 -15.81 -12.88
C GLY A 228 4.45 -16.74 -11.89
N VAL A 229 5.02 -16.20 -10.81
CA VAL A 229 5.65 -17.00 -9.74
C VAL A 229 4.65 -17.57 -8.74
N ILE A 230 3.41 -17.07 -8.70
CA ILE A 230 2.37 -17.58 -7.81
C ILE A 230 1.62 -18.72 -8.51
N LEU A 231 1.91 -19.96 -8.09
CA LEU A 231 1.34 -21.16 -8.72
C LEU A 231 0.07 -21.67 -8.03
N GLN A 232 -0.17 -21.25 -6.79
CA GLN A 232 -1.32 -21.68 -5.98
C GLN A 232 -2.07 -20.46 -5.47
N PRO A 233 -3.05 -19.95 -6.24
CA PRO A 233 -3.92 -18.89 -5.78
C PRO A 233 -4.72 -19.34 -4.56
N GLU A 234 -4.84 -18.45 -3.59
CA GLU A 234 -5.59 -18.73 -2.37
C GLU A 234 -6.07 -17.42 -1.72
N ARG A 235 -7.17 -17.52 -0.98
CA ARG A 235 -7.68 -16.45 -0.15
C ARG A 235 -7.35 -16.75 1.30
N ARG A 236 -6.65 -15.81 1.94
CA ARG A 236 -6.16 -15.90 3.32
C ARG A 236 -6.87 -14.86 4.18
N GLU A 237 -7.42 -15.30 5.31
CA GLU A 237 -8.29 -14.49 6.17
C GLU A 237 -7.60 -14.05 7.47
N GLU A 238 -6.37 -14.52 7.72
CA GLU A 238 -5.60 -14.05 8.85
C GLU A 238 -5.31 -12.54 8.75
N VAL A 239 -5.23 -11.92 9.92
CA VAL A 239 -4.87 -10.52 10.09
C VAL A 239 -3.39 -10.34 9.78
N VAL A 240 -3.12 -9.53 8.77
CA VAL A 240 -1.78 -9.13 8.36
C VAL A 240 -1.68 -7.61 8.32
N SER A 241 -0.45 -7.09 8.31
CA SER A 241 -0.21 -5.67 8.22
C SER A 241 0.52 -5.31 6.94
N GLN A 242 0.25 -4.12 6.42
CA GLN A 242 0.89 -3.57 5.23
C GLN A 242 2.42 -3.64 5.29
N ASN A 243 3.00 -3.52 6.48
CA ASN A 243 4.44 -3.57 6.62
C ASN A 243 5.04 -4.97 6.48
N ASP A 244 4.24 -6.04 6.44
CA ASP A 244 4.68 -7.40 6.12
C ASP A 244 5.02 -7.61 4.64
N ILE A 245 4.65 -6.65 3.78
CA ILE A 245 4.92 -6.72 2.34
C ILE A 245 6.43 -6.79 2.07
N ALA A 246 7.24 -6.02 2.79
CA ALA A 246 8.68 -5.92 2.54
C ALA A 246 9.40 -7.26 2.70
N ALA A 247 9.26 -7.92 3.86
CA ALA A 247 9.89 -9.22 4.10
C ALA A 247 9.35 -10.31 3.16
N SER A 248 8.07 -10.22 2.76
CA SER A 248 7.46 -11.14 1.81
C SER A 248 8.01 -10.98 0.39
N ILE A 249 8.28 -9.75 -0.07
CA ILE A 249 8.96 -9.50 -1.35
C ILE A 249 10.39 -10.05 -1.31
N LEU A 250 11.14 -9.78 -0.24
CA LEU A 250 12.51 -10.26 -0.09
C LEU A 250 12.60 -11.79 -0.05
N HIS A 251 11.60 -12.46 0.52
CA HIS A 251 11.48 -13.91 0.46
C HIS A 251 11.45 -14.45 -0.98
N TYR A 252 10.62 -13.88 -1.85
CA TYR A 252 10.59 -14.27 -3.28
C TYR A 252 11.86 -13.89 -4.03
N ALA A 253 12.50 -12.78 -3.66
CA ALA A 253 13.80 -12.39 -4.20
C ALA A 253 14.97 -13.23 -3.66
N GLN A 254 14.72 -14.14 -2.71
CA GLN A 254 15.75 -14.94 -2.02
C GLN A 254 16.81 -14.07 -1.33
N LEU A 255 16.39 -12.93 -0.78
CA LEU A 255 17.22 -11.97 -0.08
C LEU A 255 16.92 -11.96 1.44
N PRO A 256 17.91 -11.64 2.29
CA PRO A 256 17.68 -11.55 3.73
C PRO A 256 16.77 -10.37 4.08
N SER A 257 15.86 -10.60 5.02
CA SER A 257 14.92 -9.58 5.54
C SER A 257 15.18 -9.18 6.99
N SER A 258 16.32 -9.57 7.57
CA SER A 258 16.65 -9.34 9.00
C SER A 258 16.70 -7.87 9.41
N SER A 259 17.01 -6.97 8.48
CA SER A 259 16.96 -5.51 8.70
C SER A 259 15.53 -4.97 8.83
N TYR A 260 14.55 -5.66 8.25
CA TYR A 260 13.12 -5.33 8.27
C TYR A 260 12.43 -5.94 9.49
N ARG A 261 12.96 -5.66 10.69
CA ARG A 261 12.56 -6.32 11.95
C ARG A 261 11.08 -6.23 12.34
N TRP A 262 10.34 -5.31 11.72
CA TRP A 262 8.91 -5.09 11.95
C TRP A 262 8.03 -5.80 10.91
N SER A 263 8.63 -6.36 9.86
CA SER A 263 7.97 -6.99 8.71
C SER A 263 8.03 -8.50 8.84
N ARG A 264 6.87 -9.17 8.80
CA ARG A 264 6.78 -10.63 8.81
C ARG A 264 6.79 -11.15 7.38
N ASN A 265 7.41 -12.31 7.16
CA ASN A 265 7.27 -13.03 5.90
C ASN A 265 5.93 -13.79 5.88
N LEU A 266 4.98 -13.32 5.07
CA LEU A 266 3.64 -13.92 4.97
C LEU A 266 3.65 -15.30 4.30
N PHE A 267 4.77 -15.74 3.72
CA PHE A 267 4.92 -17.04 3.09
C PHE A 267 5.67 -18.06 3.97
N GLN A 268 5.99 -17.69 5.21
CA GLN A 268 6.69 -18.56 6.16
C GLN A 268 6.00 -18.56 7.54
N PRO A 269 4.85 -19.25 7.66
CA PRO A 269 4.19 -19.43 8.95
C PRO A 269 5.01 -20.33 9.91
N PRO A 270 4.76 -20.27 11.23
CA PRO A 270 3.75 -19.46 11.89
C PRO A 270 4.21 -18.02 12.14
N TYR A 271 3.26 -17.08 12.07
CA TYR A 271 3.43 -15.70 12.50
C TYR A 271 2.18 -15.23 13.28
N PRO A 272 2.27 -14.18 14.11
CA PRO A 272 1.11 -13.69 14.85
C PRO A 272 -0.02 -13.24 13.92
N ASN A 273 -1.26 -13.60 14.23
CA ASN A 273 -2.47 -13.17 13.52
C ASN A 273 -2.90 -11.78 14.05
N ASN A 274 -2.16 -10.73 13.68
CA ASN A 274 -2.40 -9.38 14.21
C ASN A 274 -1.95 -8.26 13.27
N ALA A 275 -2.44 -7.05 13.53
CA ALA A 275 -1.98 -5.82 12.90
C ALA A 275 -2.02 -4.64 13.88
N PHE A 276 -1.14 -3.66 13.64
CA PHE A 276 -1.04 -2.42 14.39
C PHE A 276 -1.07 -1.24 13.43
N PHE A 277 -1.84 -0.22 13.76
CA PHE A 277 -1.93 0.99 12.95
C PHE A 277 -2.07 2.23 13.82
N THR A 278 -1.72 3.40 13.27
CA THR A 278 -1.76 4.68 14.00
C THR A 278 -2.62 5.70 13.29
N PHE A 279 -3.25 6.57 14.08
CA PHE A 279 -4.11 7.65 13.59
C PHE A 279 -4.04 8.82 14.56
N ASN A 280 -4.06 10.07 14.08
CA ASN A 280 -3.99 11.26 14.94
C ASN A 280 -2.99 11.06 16.11
N ASN A 281 -3.45 11.16 17.37
CA ASN A 281 -2.69 10.76 18.54
C ASN A 281 -3.29 9.51 19.22
N GLY A 282 -3.34 8.41 18.47
CA GLY A 282 -3.85 7.13 18.93
C GLY A 282 -3.36 5.98 18.06
N PHE A 283 -3.75 4.77 18.46
CA PHE A 283 -3.44 3.55 17.73
C PHE A 283 -4.61 2.57 17.72
N GLY A 284 -4.64 1.72 16.72
CA GLY A 284 -5.49 0.54 16.69
C GLY A 284 -4.66 -0.73 16.73
N PHE A 285 -5.23 -1.76 17.34
CA PHE A 285 -4.65 -3.10 17.37
C PHE A 285 -5.73 -4.13 17.04
N VAL A 286 -5.38 -5.04 16.15
CA VAL A 286 -6.24 -6.13 15.68
C VAL A 286 -5.52 -7.43 15.97
N SER A 287 -6.18 -8.41 16.59
CA SER A 287 -5.61 -9.72 16.89
C SER A 287 -6.69 -10.79 16.76
N GLY A 288 -6.62 -11.60 15.70
CA GLY A 288 -7.73 -12.45 15.27
C GLY A 288 -9.01 -11.62 15.11
N ASP A 289 -10.06 -12.00 15.83
CA ASP A 289 -11.34 -11.28 15.79
C ASP A 289 -11.41 -10.09 16.73
N SER A 290 -10.42 -9.84 17.60
CA SER A 290 -10.45 -8.70 18.52
C SER A 290 -9.87 -7.45 17.85
N VAL A 291 -10.63 -6.34 17.89
CA VAL A 291 -10.14 -5.02 17.46
C VAL A 291 -10.44 -3.99 18.53
N TYR A 292 -9.49 -3.08 18.74
CA TYR A 292 -9.72 -1.87 19.54
C TYR A 292 -8.90 -0.69 19.05
N LEU A 293 -9.41 0.51 19.32
CA LEU A 293 -8.73 1.80 19.14
C LEU A 293 -8.50 2.45 20.50
N TYR A 294 -7.29 2.94 20.72
CA TYR A 294 -6.87 3.61 21.94
C TYR A 294 -6.47 5.06 21.63
N ASP A 295 -7.05 6.00 22.37
CA ASP A 295 -6.70 7.41 22.34
C ASP A 295 -5.62 7.70 23.39
N ASN A 296 -4.44 8.15 22.95
CA ASN A 296 -3.33 8.44 23.85
C ASN A 296 -3.59 9.67 24.71
N VAL A 297 -4.39 10.63 24.22
CA VAL A 297 -4.69 11.87 24.94
C VAL A 297 -5.67 11.56 26.07
N GLY A 298 -6.82 10.98 25.75
CA GLY A 298 -7.82 10.57 26.73
C GLY A 298 -7.44 9.34 27.55
N LYS A 299 -6.33 8.65 27.19
CA LYS A 299 -5.85 7.41 27.82
C LYS A 299 -6.91 6.31 27.91
N ARG A 300 -7.82 6.26 26.94
CA ARG A 300 -9.00 5.39 26.95
C ARG A 300 -9.20 4.67 25.63
N LEU A 301 -9.93 3.56 25.68
CA LEU A 301 -10.49 2.94 24.48
C LEU A 301 -11.56 3.87 23.91
N ILE A 302 -11.55 4.05 22.59
CA ILE A 302 -12.55 4.86 21.86
C ILE A 302 -13.42 4.03 20.92
N GLU A 303 -13.00 2.81 20.60
CA GLU A 303 -13.77 1.83 19.84
C GLU A 303 -13.22 0.43 20.17
N PHE A 304 -14.10 -0.57 20.23
CA PHE A 304 -13.75 -1.99 20.28
C PHE A 304 -14.97 -2.82 19.90
N ASN A 305 -14.77 -3.98 19.29
CA ASN A 305 -15.87 -4.92 19.01
C ASN A 305 -16.15 -5.86 20.19
N HIS A 306 -15.09 -6.26 20.90
CA HIS A 306 -15.12 -6.98 22.15
C HIS A 306 -14.17 -6.29 23.12
N LEU A 307 -14.52 -6.25 24.42
CA LEU A 307 -13.63 -5.65 25.40
C LEU A 307 -12.28 -6.40 25.36
N PRO A 308 -11.16 -5.73 25.03
CA PRO A 308 -9.89 -6.42 24.88
C PRO A 308 -9.43 -6.96 26.24
N GLY A 309 -9.01 -8.23 26.25
CA GLY A 309 -8.35 -8.79 27.43
C GLY A 309 -7.08 -8.02 27.79
N ALA A 310 -6.65 -8.13 29.05
CA ALA A 310 -5.48 -7.39 29.56
C ALA A 310 -4.20 -7.61 28.72
N SER A 311 -4.01 -8.83 28.21
CA SER A 311 -2.89 -9.16 27.33
C SER A 311 -2.94 -8.39 26.00
N ALA A 312 -4.08 -8.37 25.31
CA ALA A 312 -4.24 -7.66 24.04
C ALA A 312 -4.06 -6.15 24.18
N LEU A 313 -4.59 -5.56 25.26
CA LEU A 313 -4.40 -4.14 25.57
C LEU A 313 -2.93 -3.81 25.86
N THR A 314 -2.25 -4.68 26.60
CA THR A 314 -0.82 -4.52 26.91
C THR A 314 0.03 -4.63 25.66
N THR A 315 -0.26 -5.59 24.77
CA THR A 315 0.46 -5.80 23.51
C THR A 315 0.39 -4.58 22.61
N GLY A 316 -0.79 -4.02 22.35
CA GLY A 316 -0.89 -2.83 21.49
C GLY A 316 -0.20 -1.60 22.08
N LYS A 317 -0.30 -1.38 23.41
CA LYS A 317 0.46 -0.33 24.11
C LYS A 317 1.97 -0.53 24.00
N ALA A 318 2.43 -1.77 24.17
CA ALA A 318 3.84 -2.12 24.06
C ALA A 318 4.35 -1.92 22.62
N LEU A 319 3.58 -2.34 21.61
CA LEU A 319 3.92 -2.10 20.20
C LEU A 319 4.05 -0.60 19.89
N GLN A 320 3.12 0.23 20.35
CA GLN A 320 3.24 1.68 20.21
C GLN A 320 4.50 2.20 20.92
N GLN A 321 4.75 1.77 22.16
CA GLN A 321 5.90 2.26 22.93
C GLN A 321 7.23 1.88 22.28
N ILE A 322 7.38 0.63 21.84
CA ILE A 322 8.63 0.11 21.25
C ILE A 322 8.84 0.73 19.86
N SER A 323 7.80 0.81 19.03
CA SER A 323 7.90 1.45 17.71
C SER A 323 8.24 2.94 17.81
N PHE A 324 7.60 3.66 18.74
CA PHE A 324 7.89 5.08 18.94
C PHE A 324 9.27 5.31 19.57
N ARG A 325 9.72 4.43 20.47
CA ARG A 325 11.10 4.49 20.99
C ARG A 325 12.12 4.30 19.88
N ASP A 326 11.90 3.35 18.97
CA ASP A 326 12.77 3.18 17.81
C ASP A 326 12.80 4.42 16.92
N TYR A 327 11.63 5.01 16.64
CA TYR A 327 11.53 6.27 15.92
C TYR A 327 12.36 7.37 16.59
N LEU A 328 12.32 7.49 17.92
CA LEU A 328 13.10 8.49 18.66
C LEU A 328 14.61 8.26 18.58
N GLN A 329 15.05 7.00 18.52
CA GLN A 329 16.47 6.60 18.52
C GLN A 329 17.18 6.68 17.15
N ARG A 330 16.41 6.77 16.06
CA ARG A 330 16.93 7.02 14.71
C ARG A 330 17.41 8.45 14.54
#